data_AF-A0A0X8F9M2-F1
#
_entry.id   AF-A0A0X8F9M2-F1
#
_cell.length_a   1.000
_cell.length_b   1.000
_cell.length_c   1.000
_cell.angle_alpha   90.00
_cell.angle_beta   90.00
_cell.angle_gamma   90.00
#
_symmetry.space_group_name_H-M   'P 1'
#
loop_
_entity.id
_entity.type
_entity.pdbx_description
1 polymer ?
#
loop_
_entity_poly.entity_id
_entity_poly.type
_entity_poly.pdbx_seq_one_letter_code
_entity_poly.pdbx_strand_id
1 'polypeptide(L)'
;MANEIMAMQIRQLKDTAEAMGNLYQEMNNMAEKYDRIHLETSQQLEEIKERQNDLDRHITLTEGETYKLSNAVNIKAVSLTAAFFKYQGLDDELFRQKMGHTRSYIWILLKNYFGVRRYPLIPHIEFENAMRKVEEITIYSFPKAYYRLTPNMYTHRDGAPIDHVEFEDKIKQHKLFHLD
;
A
#
# COMPACT_ATOMS: atom_id res chain seq x y z
N MET A 1 50.96 8.38 -70.40
CA MET A 1 49.54 8.79 -70.25
C MET A 1 48.59 7.66 -69.89
N ALA A 2 48.19 6.74 -70.79
CA ALA A 2 47.18 5.72 -70.44
C ALA A 2 47.58 4.78 -69.27
N ASN A 3 48.81 4.27 -69.25
CA ASN A 3 49.32 3.44 -68.15
C ASN A 3 49.46 4.18 -66.81
N GLU A 4 49.78 5.48 -66.84
CA GLU A 4 49.91 6.30 -65.61
C GLU A 4 48.55 6.64 -65.02
N ILE A 5 47.55 6.91 -65.88
CA ILE A 5 46.16 7.11 -65.47
C ILE A 5 45.60 5.83 -64.83
N MET A 6 45.87 4.66 -65.43
CA MET A 6 45.45 3.37 -64.90
C MET A 6 46.13 3.07 -63.54
N ALA A 7 47.42 3.36 -63.40
CA ALA A 7 48.14 3.20 -62.14
C ALA A 7 47.60 4.13 -61.03
N MET A 8 47.25 5.38 -61.36
CA MET A 8 46.59 6.30 -60.43
C MET A 8 45.21 5.80 -59.99
N GLN A 9 44.41 5.29 -60.92
CA GLN A 9 43.09 4.72 -60.61
C GLN A 9 43.21 3.49 -59.69
N ILE A 10 44.17 2.60 -59.92
CA ILE A 10 44.42 1.45 -59.05
C ILE A 10 44.84 1.90 -57.64
N ARG A 11 45.66 2.95 -57.52
CA ARG A 11 46.03 3.53 -56.22
C ARG A 11 44.82 4.10 -55.48
N GLN A 12 44.01 4.93 -56.15
CA GLN A 12 42.79 5.48 -55.56
C GLN A 12 41.81 4.40 -55.13
N LEU A 13 41.64 3.33 -55.91
CA LEU A 13 40.80 2.19 -55.54
C LEU A 13 41.33 1.45 -54.31
N LYS A 14 42.64 1.34 -54.17
CA LYS A 14 43.27 0.74 -52.99
C LYS A 14 43.08 1.62 -51.75
N ASP A 15 43.34 2.91 -51.86
CA ASP A 15 43.21 3.86 -50.75
C ASP A 15 41.74 3.97 -50.28
N THR A 16 40.79 3.95 -51.22
CA THR A 16 39.35 3.93 -50.89
C THR A 16 38.91 2.62 -50.25
N ALA A 17 39.43 1.47 -50.68
CA ALA A 17 39.14 0.17 -50.05
C ALA A 17 39.70 0.09 -48.62
N GLU A 18 40.91 0.59 -48.37
CA GLU A 18 41.48 0.68 -47.02
C GLU A 18 40.66 1.62 -46.12
N ALA A 19 40.25 2.79 -46.63
CA ALA A 19 39.38 3.71 -45.90
C ALA A 19 38.00 3.09 -45.56
N MET A 20 37.39 2.37 -46.50
CA MET A 20 36.15 1.63 -46.25
C MET A 20 36.33 0.53 -45.20
N GLY A 21 37.45 -0.21 -45.25
CA GLY A 21 37.77 -1.23 -44.24
C GLY A 21 37.85 -0.67 -42.82
N ASN A 22 38.51 0.49 -42.66
CA ASN A 22 38.59 1.19 -41.37
C ASN A 22 37.23 1.66 -40.89
N LEU A 23 36.40 2.23 -41.78
CA LEU A 23 35.04 2.64 -41.45
C LEU A 23 34.17 1.46 -40.99
N TYR A 24 34.26 0.30 -41.65
CA TYR A 24 33.55 -0.91 -41.23
C TYR A 24 33.96 -1.38 -39.84
N GLN A 25 35.25 -1.32 -39.51
CA GLN A 25 35.72 -1.66 -38.16
C GLN A 25 35.21 -0.67 -37.10
N GLU A 26 35.25 0.63 -37.39
CA GLU A 26 34.70 1.65 -36.48
C GLU A 26 33.19 1.48 -36.28
N MET A 27 32.44 1.16 -37.35
CA MET A 27 31.01 0.90 -37.27
C MET A 27 30.70 -0.31 -36.37
N ASN A 28 31.44 -1.41 -36.51
CA ASN A 28 31.28 -2.58 -35.65
C ASN A 28 31.60 -2.25 -34.19
N ASN A 29 32.70 -1.54 -33.93
CA ASN A 29 33.06 -1.09 -32.59
C ASN A 29 31.99 -0.16 -31.99
N MET A 30 31.34 0.66 -32.82
CA MET A 30 30.28 1.55 -32.37
C MET A 30 29.00 0.77 -32.05
N ALA A 31 28.64 -0.24 -32.84
CA ALA A 31 27.51 -1.12 -32.56
C ALA A 31 27.69 -1.87 -31.23
N GLU A 32 28.87 -2.44 -30.98
CA GLU A 32 29.18 -3.11 -29.71
C GLU A 32 29.13 -2.17 -28.51
N LYS A 33 29.65 -0.94 -28.65
CA LYS A 33 29.54 0.09 -27.60
C LYS A 33 28.09 0.48 -27.36
N TYR A 34 27.30 0.63 -28.42
CA TYR A 34 25.89 0.96 -28.32
C TYR A 34 25.11 -0.11 -27.55
N ASP A 35 25.31 -1.39 -27.89
CA ASP A 35 24.65 -2.51 -27.20
C ASP A 35 25.02 -2.55 -25.71
N ARG A 36 26.29 -2.31 -25.39
CA ARG A 36 26.76 -2.23 -23.99
C ARG A 36 26.09 -1.07 -23.25
N ILE A 37 26.09 0.13 -23.83
CA ILE A 37 25.47 1.31 -23.22
C ILE A 37 23.97 1.08 -23.04
N HIS A 38 23.29 0.48 -24.02
CA HIS A 38 21.87 0.18 -23.94
C HIS A 38 21.57 -0.79 -22.79
N LEU A 39 22.38 -1.84 -22.63
CA LEU A 39 22.25 -2.79 -21.54
C LEU A 39 22.48 -2.13 -20.17
N GLU A 40 23.59 -1.40 -20.02
CA GLU A 40 23.94 -0.69 -18.77
C GLU A 40 22.85 0.34 -18.39
N THR A 41 22.36 1.10 -19.37
CA THR A 41 21.28 2.08 -19.16
C THR A 41 19.98 1.39 -18.72
N SER A 42 19.63 0.26 -19.34
CA SER A 42 18.42 -0.50 -18.98
C SER A 42 18.50 -1.05 -17.55
N GLN A 43 19.67 -1.55 -17.15
CA GLN A 43 19.90 -2.02 -15.77
C GLN A 43 19.82 -0.88 -14.77
N GLN A 44 20.47 0.26 -15.06
CA GLN A 44 20.41 1.44 -14.20
C GLN A 44 18.98 1.98 -14.04
N LEU A 45 18.18 1.99 -15.12
CA LEU A 45 16.78 2.40 -15.05
C LEU A 45 15.97 1.49 -14.13
N GLU A 46 16.22 0.19 -14.14
CA GLU A 46 15.52 -0.75 -13.27
C GLU A 46 15.91 -0.55 -11.80
N GLU A 47 17.21 -0.39 -11.51
CA GLU A 47 17.66 -0.05 -10.15
C GLU A 47 17.06 1.26 -9.64
N ILE A 48 16.93 2.28 -10.50
CA ILE A 48 16.32 3.56 -10.14
C ILE A 48 14.85 3.35 -9.77
N LYS A 49 14.09 2.56 -10.54
CA LYS A 49 12.69 2.27 -10.22
C LYS A 49 12.54 1.53 -8.90
N GLU A 50 13.39 0.54 -8.64
CA GLU A 50 13.39 -0.20 -7.38
C GLU A 50 13.63 0.75 -6.19
N ARG A 51 14.66 1.60 -6.29
CA ARG A 51 14.96 2.59 -5.24
C ARG A 51 13.83 3.61 -5.07
N GLN A 52 13.20 4.04 -6.16
CA GLN A 52 12.06 4.96 -6.09
C GLN A 52 10.89 4.33 -5.34
N ASN A 53 10.54 3.07 -5.66
CA ASN A 53 9.48 2.35 -4.96
C ASN A 53 9.78 2.18 -3.46
N ASP A 54 11.03 1.93 -3.10
CA ASP A 54 11.44 1.83 -1.69
C ASP A 54 11.34 3.19 -0.98
N LEU A 55 11.76 4.27 -1.65
CA LEU A 55 11.60 5.63 -1.11
C LEU A 55 10.12 5.98 -0.89
N ASP A 56 9.26 5.67 -1.85
CA ASP A 56 7.83 5.96 -1.77
C ASP A 56 7.16 5.22 -0.60
N ARG A 57 7.64 4.02 -0.26
CA ARG A 57 7.18 3.26 0.93
C ARG A 57 7.62 3.88 2.25
N HIS A 58 8.71 4.65 2.25
CA HIS A 58 9.21 5.33 3.44
C HIS A 58 8.56 6.70 3.67
N ILE A 59 7.88 7.25 2.66
CA ILE A 59 7.08 8.47 2.83
C ILE A 59 5.83 8.10 3.64
N THR A 60 5.76 8.63 4.85
CA THR A 60 4.60 8.43 5.74
C THR A 60 3.43 9.32 5.37
N LEU A 61 2.24 9.04 5.93
CA LEU A 61 1.08 9.92 5.80
C LEU A 61 1.41 11.39 6.08
N THR A 62 0.83 12.26 5.26
CA THR A 62 0.80 13.70 5.53
C THR A 62 -0.12 14.00 6.72
N GLU A 63 -0.04 15.22 7.27
CA GLU A 63 -0.92 15.65 8.36
C GLU A 63 -2.40 15.64 7.93
N GLY A 64 -2.69 16.09 6.72
CA GLY A 64 -4.06 16.10 6.16
C GLY A 64 -4.64 14.70 6.00
N GLU A 65 -3.83 13.73 5.57
CA GLU A 65 -4.24 12.33 5.48
C GLU A 65 -4.43 11.69 6.84
N THR A 66 -3.51 11.97 7.78
CA THR A 66 -3.61 11.53 9.16
C THR A 66 -4.93 12.02 9.79
N TYR A 67 -5.31 13.27 9.52
CA TYR A 67 -6.58 13.83 9.95
C TYR A 67 -7.79 13.13 9.30
N LYS A 68 -7.77 12.95 7.98
CA LYS A 68 -8.85 12.26 7.24
C LYS A 68 -9.05 10.83 7.73
N LEU A 69 -7.97 10.07 7.89
CA LEU A 69 -8.00 8.70 8.40
C LEU A 69 -8.53 8.66 9.83
N SER A 70 -8.08 9.57 10.69
CA SER A 70 -8.57 9.69 12.06
C SER A 70 -10.08 9.97 12.11
N ASN A 71 -10.55 10.88 11.25
CA ASN A 71 -11.98 11.18 11.13
C ASN A 71 -12.79 9.96 10.66
N ALA A 72 -12.32 9.24 9.64
CA ALA A 72 -12.95 8.02 9.16
C ALA A 72 -13.04 6.96 10.27
N VAL A 73 -11.95 6.77 11.03
CA VAL A 73 -11.92 5.85 12.17
C VAL A 73 -12.90 6.28 13.27
N ASN A 74 -13.03 7.58 13.56
CA ASN A 74 -14.00 8.07 14.54
C ASN A 74 -15.45 7.80 14.09
N ILE A 75 -15.80 8.13 12.84
CA ILE A 75 -17.13 7.88 12.27
C ILE A 75 -17.44 6.38 12.33
N LYS A 76 -16.49 5.54 11.92
CA LYS A 76 -16.63 4.09 11.96
C LYS A 76 -16.78 3.56 13.39
N ALA A 77 -16.01 4.08 14.34
CA ALA A 77 -16.10 3.68 15.75
C ALA A 77 -17.47 3.99 16.34
N VAL A 78 -18.06 5.16 16.03
CA VAL A 78 -19.43 5.51 16.45
C VAL A 78 -20.43 4.52 15.87
N SER A 79 -20.40 4.30 14.55
CA SER A 79 -21.31 3.38 13.86
C SER A 79 -21.23 1.95 14.42
N LEU A 80 -20.02 1.42 14.59
CA LEU A 80 -19.81 0.07 15.12
C LEU A 80 -20.20 -0.04 16.59
N THR A 81 -20.02 1.01 17.39
CA THR A 81 -20.44 1.01 18.80
C THR A 81 -21.97 1.03 18.91
N ALA A 82 -22.65 1.79 18.05
CA ALA A 82 -24.11 1.73 17.97
C ALA A 82 -24.59 0.32 17.56
N ALA A 83 -23.94 -0.29 16.56
CA ALA A 83 -24.24 -1.66 16.15
C ALA A 83 -23.97 -2.68 17.27
N PHE A 84 -22.89 -2.51 18.04
CA PHE A 84 -22.56 -3.36 19.19
C PHE A 84 -23.69 -3.40 20.21
N PHE A 85 -24.34 -2.26 20.44
CA PHE A 85 -25.48 -2.13 21.35
C PHE A 85 -26.83 -2.21 20.63
N LYS A 86 -26.85 -2.79 19.42
CA LYS A 86 -28.08 -3.00 18.64
C LYS A 86 -28.93 -1.73 18.48
N TYR A 87 -28.27 -0.57 18.39
CA TYR A 87 -28.88 0.76 18.26
C TYR A 87 -29.84 1.15 19.40
N GLN A 88 -29.65 0.57 20.59
CA GLN A 88 -30.42 0.96 21.77
C GLN A 88 -29.99 2.34 22.28
N GLY A 89 -30.95 3.12 22.77
CA GLY A 89 -30.70 4.39 23.44
C GLY A 89 -30.04 4.14 24.79
N LEU A 90 -28.71 4.16 24.82
CA LEU A 90 -27.92 3.94 26.02
C LEU A 90 -27.47 5.25 26.64
N ASP A 91 -26.98 5.14 27.88
CA ASP A 91 -26.35 6.25 28.57
C ASP A 91 -25.08 6.69 27.82
N ASP A 92 -24.93 8.01 27.67
CA ASP A 92 -23.83 8.62 26.93
C ASP A 92 -22.46 8.22 27.47
N GLU A 93 -22.33 8.00 28.77
CA GLU A 93 -21.07 7.60 29.39
C GLU A 93 -20.68 6.18 28.97
N LEU A 94 -21.61 5.24 29.08
CA LEU A 94 -21.42 3.85 28.62
C LEU A 94 -21.04 3.82 27.13
N PHE A 95 -21.78 4.57 26.30
CA PHE A 95 -21.51 4.64 24.87
C PHE A 95 -20.11 5.19 24.59
N ARG A 96 -19.72 6.30 25.22
CA ARG A 96 -18.39 6.90 25.07
C ARG A 96 -17.27 5.95 25.50
N GLN A 97 -17.44 5.26 26.63
CA GLN A 97 -16.43 4.30 27.09
C GLN A 97 -16.25 3.15 26.09
N LYS A 98 -17.36 2.56 25.59
CA LYS A 98 -17.27 1.48 24.59
C LYS A 98 -16.73 1.98 23.25
N MET A 99 -17.11 3.19 22.82
CA MET A 99 -16.59 3.81 21.60
C MET A 99 -15.07 4.01 21.65
N GLY A 100 -14.54 4.40 22.81
CA GLY A 100 -13.10 4.44 23.05
C GLY A 100 -12.43 3.07 22.82
N HIS A 101 -13.03 1.98 23.32
CA HIS A 101 -12.53 0.63 23.07
C HIS A 101 -12.63 0.25 21.59
N THR A 102 -13.78 0.46 20.95
CA THR A 102 -13.99 0.18 19.52
C THR A 102 -12.95 0.88 18.66
N ARG A 103 -12.72 2.17 18.91
CA ARG A 103 -11.72 2.97 18.21
C ARG A 103 -10.31 2.40 18.38
N SER A 104 -9.93 2.03 19.60
CA SER A 104 -8.63 1.41 19.88
C SER A 104 -8.43 0.10 19.11
N TYR A 105 -9.47 -0.74 19.01
CA TYR A 105 -9.40 -1.98 18.23
C TYR A 105 -9.32 -1.74 16.72
N ILE A 106 -10.02 -0.73 16.17
CA ILE A 106 -9.86 -0.33 14.77
C ILE A 106 -8.40 0.05 14.48
N TRP A 107 -7.77 0.85 15.34
CA TRP A 107 -6.37 1.21 15.19
C TRP A 107 -5.42 0.02 15.31
N ILE A 108 -5.70 -0.95 16.20
CA ILE A 108 -4.91 -2.18 16.28
C ILE A 108 -5.01 -2.98 14.97
N LEU A 109 -6.20 -3.14 14.41
CA LEU A 109 -6.40 -3.85 13.15
C LEU A 109 -5.65 -3.16 11.99
N LEU A 110 -5.76 -1.84 11.86
CA LEU A 110 -5.05 -1.08 10.83
C LEU A 110 -3.53 -1.22 10.97
N LYS A 111 -2.99 -0.98 12.16
CA LYS A 111 -1.56 -1.08 12.42
C LYS A 111 -1.00 -2.47 12.11
N ASN A 112 -1.73 -3.52 12.49
CA ASN A 112 -1.32 -4.89 12.22
C ASN A 112 -1.39 -5.21 10.72
N TYR A 113 -2.41 -4.73 10.01
CA TYR A 113 -2.56 -4.93 8.56
C TYR A 113 -1.39 -4.32 7.78
N PHE A 114 -0.98 -3.10 8.14
CA PHE A 114 0.13 -2.40 7.47
C PHE A 114 1.51 -2.69 8.08
N GLY A 115 1.60 -3.50 9.14
CA GLY A 115 2.88 -3.83 9.79
C GLY A 115 3.55 -2.65 10.49
N VAL A 116 2.79 -1.65 10.96
CA VAL A 116 3.34 -0.41 11.54
C VAL A 116 3.06 -0.26 13.04
N ARG A 117 3.99 0.36 13.77
CA ARG A 117 3.84 0.60 15.22
C ARG A 117 2.79 1.68 15.55
N ARG A 118 2.66 2.70 14.71
CA ARG A 118 1.74 3.84 14.89
C ARG A 118 1.06 4.14 13.55
N TYR A 119 -0.21 4.52 13.57
CA TYR A 119 -0.98 4.76 12.35
C TYR A 119 -0.45 5.90 11.46
N PRO A 120 0.22 6.96 11.95
CA PRO A 120 0.81 7.95 11.05
C PRO A 120 1.99 7.39 10.25
N LEU A 121 2.55 6.24 10.65
CA LEU A 121 3.64 5.57 9.93
C LEU A 121 3.15 4.69 8.77
N ILE A 122 1.85 4.65 8.50
CA ILE A 122 1.33 4.03 7.28
C ILE A 122 1.95 4.79 6.09
N PRO A 123 2.47 4.09 5.07
CA PRO A 123 3.00 4.74 3.88
C PRO A 123 1.93 5.59 3.18
N HIS A 124 2.32 6.74 2.65
CA HIS A 124 1.45 7.64 1.90
C HIS A 124 0.74 6.92 0.74
N ILE A 125 1.49 6.08 0.00
CA ILE A 125 0.94 5.26 -1.09
C ILE A 125 -0.17 4.30 -0.64
N GLU A 126 -0.21 3.95 0.64
CA GLU A 126 -1.22 3.06 1.24
C GLU A 126 -2.43 3.82 1.82
N PHE A 127 -2.50 5.15 1.71
CA PHE A 127 -3.56 5.96 2.31
C PHE A 127 -4.96 5.51 1.86
N GLU A 128 -5.18 5.37 0.56
CA GLU A 128 -6.46 4.92 0.01
C GLU A 128 -6.81 3.48 0.43
N ASN A 129 -5.80 2.62 0.54
CA ASN A 129 -5.97 1.25 1.04
C ASN A 129 -6.38 1.26 2.52
N ALA A 130 -5.80 2.17 3.32
CA ALA A 130 -6.15 2.33 4.73
C ALA A 130 -7.59 2.83 4.90
N MET A 131 -8.03 3.77 4.07
CA MET A 131 -9.42 4.26 4.06
C MET A 131 -10.41 3.13 3.73
N ARG A 132 -10.17 2.37 2.65
CA ARG A 132 -11.00 1.19 2.32
C ARG A 132 -10.99 0.17 3.45
N LYS A 133 -9.83 -0.04 4.10
CA LYS A 133 -9.74 -0.98 5.21
C LYS A 133 -10.63 -0.58 6.39
N VAL A 134 -10.74 0.71 6.69
CA VAL A 134 -11.67 1.22 7.72
C VAL A 134 -13.12 0.90 7.36
N GLU A 135 -13.49 1.05 6.10
CA GLU A 135 -14.85 0.79 5.62
C GLU A 135 -15.22 -0.70 5.73
N GLU A 136 -14.29 -1.61 5.43
CA GLU A 136 -14.46 -3.05 5.53
C GLU A 136 -14.62 -3.58 6.95
N ILE A 137 -14.12 -2.85 7.96
CA ILE A 137 -14.19 -3.33 9.35
C ILE A 137 -15.66 -3.44 9.76
N THR A 138 -16.03 -4.61 10.29
CA THR A 138 -17.35 -4.84 10.86
C THR A 138 -17.23 -5.09 12.35
N ILE A 139 -18.37 -5.17 13.05
CA ILE A 139 -18.37 -5.53 14.46
C ILE A 139 -17.77 -6.93 14.69
N TYR A 140 -17.83 -7.79 13.67
CA TYR A 140 -17.34 -9.14 13.67
C TYR A 140 -15.83 -9.27 13.40
N SER A 141 -15.18 -8.19 12.98
CA SER A 141 -13.72 -8.15 12.77
C SER A 141 -12.92 -8.24 14.07
N PHE A 142 -13.54 -7.95 15.22
CA PHE A 142 -12.84 -7.88 16.49
C PHE A 142 -12.60 -9.25 17.15
N PRO A 143 -11.57 -9.38 18.03
CA PRO A 143 -11.29 -10.60 18.77
C PRO A 143 -12.32 -10.83 19.89
N LYS A 144 -12.40 -12.06 20.43
CA LYS A 144 -13.36 -12.44 21.48
C LYS A 144 -13.36 -11.51 22.69
N ALA A 145 -12.19 -10.99 23.08
CA ALA A 145 -12.07 -10.07 24.22
C ALA A 145 -12.87 -8.77 24.05
N TYR A 146 -13.07 -8.31 22.81
CA TYR A 146 -13.81 -7.07 22.53
C TYR A 146 -15.29 -7.15 22.92
N TYR A 147 -15.92 -8.32 22.78
CA TYR A 147 -17.36 -8.47 23.00
C TYR A 147 -17.75 -8.41 24.48
N ARG A 148 -16.76 -8.58 25.38
CA ARG A 148 -16.99 -8.46 26.81
C ARG A 148 -17.16 -6.99 27.20
N LEU A 149 -18.12 -6.72 28.06
CA LEU A 149 -18.19 -5.47 28.80
C LEU A 149 -17.14 -5.50 29.92
N THR A 150 -16.52 -4.35 30.21
CA THR A 150 -15.66 -4.23 31.40
C THR A 150 -16.52 -4.09 32.65
N PRO A 151 -16.00 -4.38 33.86
CA PRO A 151 -16.75 -4.27 35.12
C PRO A 151 -17.53 -2.94 35.26
N ASN A 152 -16.93 -1.84 34.81
CA ASN A 152 -17.53 -0.50 34.86
C ASN A 152 -18.65 -0.25 33.82
N MET A 153 -18.86 -1.19 32.88
CA MET A 153 -19.84 -1.10 31.79
C MET A 153 -21.05 -2.03 32.00
N TYR A 154 -21.11 -2.84 33.07
CA TYR A 154 -22.20 -3.82 33.24
C TYR A 154 -23.51 -3.22 33.75
N THR A 155 -23.47 -2.02 34.30
CA THR A 155 -24.65 -1.36 34.86
C THR A 155 -25.03 -0.16 34.02
N HIS A 156 -26.21 -0.22 33.41
CA HIS A 156 -26.90 0.97 32.92
C HIS A 156 -27.35 1.83 34.13
N ARG A 157 -27.69 3.11 33.92
CA ARG A 157 -28.17 4.01 34.98
C ARG A 157 -29.31 3.42 35.84
N ASP A 158 -30.09 2.51 35.26
CA ASP A 158 -31.29 1.92 35.89
C ASP A 158 -31.12 0.46 36.34
N GLY A 159 -29.90 -0.10 36.30
CA GLY A 159 -29.65 -1.49 36.69
C GLY A 159 -30.21 -2.55 35.74
N ALA A 160 -30.77 -2.13 34.60
CA ALA A 160 -31.25 -3.02 33.55
C ALA A 160 -30.07 -3.73 32.85
N PRO A 161 -30.24 -5.01 32.46
CA PRO A 161 -29.25 -5.74 31.68
C PRO A 161 -29.07 -5.07 30.31
N ILE A 162 -27.81 -4.89 29.90
CA ILE A 162 -27.45 -4.27 28.62
C ILE A 162 -27.43 -5.34 27.54
N ASP A 163 -28.34 -5.24 26.58
CA ASP A 163 -28.32 -6.08 25.40
C ASP A 163 -27.22 -5.60 24.44
N HIS A 164 -26.40 -6.54 23.97
CA HIS A 164 -25.26 -6.26 23.09
C HIS A 164 -24.95 -7.45 22.21
N VAL A 165 -24.10 -7.24 21.20
CA VAL A 165 -23.59 -8.30 20.33
C VAL A 165 -22.66 -9.20 21.14
N GLU A 166 -22.96 -10.50 21.13
CA GLU A 166 -22.13 -11.52 21.78
C GLU A 166 -21.14 -12.14 20.79
N PHE A 167 -20.11 -12.83 21.30
CA PHE A 167 -19.13 -13.49 20.43
C PHE A 167 -19.76 -14.63 19.62
N GLU A 168 -20.79 -15.26 20.16
CA GLU A 168 -21.57 -16.33 19.55
C GLU A 168 -22.27 -15.85 18.27
N ASP A 169 -22.66 -14.57 18.21
CA ASP A 169 -23.25 -13.96 17.01
C ASP A 169 -22.25 -13.89 15.85
N LYS A 170 -20.97 -13.66 16.15
CA LYS A 170 -19.88 -13.75 15.16
C LYS A 170 -19.79 -15.16 14.56
N ILE A 171 -19.85 -16.18 15.42
CA ILE A 171 -19.73 -17.58 14.98
C ILE A 171 -20.89 -17.94 14.05
N LYS A 172 -22.11 -17.50 14.38
CA LYS A 172 -23.30 -17.72 13.56
C LYS A 172 -23.18 -17.03 12.19
N GLN A 173 -22.73 -15.78 12.16
CA GLN A 173 -22.48 -15.10 10.88
C GLN A 173 -21.47 -15.85 10.02
N HIS A 174 -20.34 -16.26 10.60
CA HIS A 174 -19.30 -16.95 9.83
C HIS A 174 -19.78 -18.29 9.24
N LYS A 175 -20.66 -19.02 9.93
CA LYS A 175 -21.27 -20.26 9.43
C LYS A 175 -22.27 -20.02 8.28
N LEU A 176 -22.98 -18.90 8.25
CA LEU A 176 -23.88 -18.56 7.15
C LEU A 176 -23.13 -18.34 5.83
N PHE A 177 -21.89 -17.87 5.86
CA PHE A 177 -21.08 -17.61 4.66
C PHE A 177 -20.33 -18.85 4.14
N HIS A 178 -20.47 -20.02 4.78
CA HIS A 178 -19.80 -21.27 4.42
C HIS A 178 -20.78 -22.43 4.19
N LEU A 179 -22.05 -22.13 3.91
CA LEU A 179 -23.11 -23.10 3.62
C LEU A 179 -23.57 -23.11 2.14
N ASP A 180 -22.83 -22.43 1.26
CA ASP A 180 -22.99 -22.50 -0.20
C ASP A 180 -21.79 -23.21 -0.86
#